data_AF-A0A7J8WPP9-F1
#
_entry.id   AF-A0A7J8WPP9-F1
#
_cell.length_a   1.000
_cell.length_b   1.000
_cell.length_c   1.000
_cell.angle_alpha   90.00
_cell.angle_beta   90.00
_cell.angle_gamma   90.00
#
_symmetry.space_group_name_H-M   'P 1'
#
loop_
_entity.id
_entity.type
_entity.pdbx_description
1 polymer ?
#
loop_
_entity_poly.entity_id
_entity_poly.type
_entity_poly.pdbx_seq_one_letter_code
_entity_poly.pdbx_strand_id
1 'polypeptide(L)'
;MIAHPNIIQTSSFEFGSLFAIDDPFTVGPEPTSTLIGNAQGLYVSSSQDHVVFTTVMYTNFAFTSGRFNGSSFSAFSRSSSLDAIHELAIVGGRGALRMAKGFDLTQITFVNLTTCNVILECNVTLYHY
;
A
#
# COMPACT_ATOMS: atom_id res chain seq x y z
N MET A 1 -7.24 -10.72 5.79
CA MET A 1 -6.26 -11.32 6.72
C MET A 1 -5.92 -12.73 6.23
N ILE A 2 -4.63 -13.10 6.20
CA ILE A 2 -4.13 -14.42 5.78
C ILE A 2 -3.79 -15.28 7.00
N ALA A 3 -3.01 -14.71 7.94
CA ALA A 3 -2.52 -15.39 9.12
C ALA A 3 -2.32 -14.39 10.27
N HIS A 4 -2.43 -14.85 11.50
CA HIS A 4 -2.09 -14.09 12.69
C HIS A 4 -1.38 -15.01 13.69
N PRO A 5 -0.46 -14.48 14.51
CA PRO A 5 0.23 -15.27 15.51
C PRO A 5 -0.70 -15.62 16.68
N ASN A 6 -0.44 -16.77 17.30
CA ASN A 6 -1.13 -17.21 18.50
C ASN A 6 -0.32 -16.79 19.75
N ILE A 7 -0.30 -15.48 20.02
CA ILE A 7 0.38 -14.87 21.17
C ILE A 7 -0.66 -14.16 22.05
N ILE A 8 -0.40 -14.05 23.36
CA ILE A 8 -1.26 -13.27 24.26
C ILE A 8 -1.22 -11.81 23.78
N GLN A 9 -2.37 -11.34 23.30
CA GLN A 9 -2.45 -10.10 22.57
C GLN A 9 -2.79 -8.96 23.54
N THR A 10 -1.84 -8.05 23.73
CA THR A 10 -2.00 -6.84 24.56
C THR A 10 -2.18 -5.57 23.72
N SER A 11 -2.12 -5.66 22.39
CA SER A 11 -2.34 -4.54 21.45
C SER A 11 -3.51 -4.74 20.51
N SER A 12 -4.14 -3.63 20.15
CA SER A 12 -5.16 -3.51 19.09
C SER A 12 -4.63 -3.78 17.67
N PHE A 13 -3.32 -3.83 17.47
CA PHE A 13 -2.66 -3.84 16.15
C PHE A 13 -2.01 -5.17 15.75
N GLU A 14 -2.23 -6.23 16.54
CA GLU A 14 -1.81 -7.61 16.27
C GLU A 14 -0.44 -7.78 15.61
N PHE A 15 0.65 -7.55 16.35
CA PHE A 15 2.01 -7.80 15.85
C PHE A 15 2.10 -9.17 15.18
N GLY A 16 2.68 -9.22 13.98
CA GLY A 16 2.88 -10.43 13.19
C GLY A 16 1.70 -10.84 12.32
N SER A 17 0.56 -10.15 12.39
CA SER A 17 -0.57 -10.43 11.48
C SER A 17 -0.21 -10.10 10.04
N LEU A 18 -0.51 -11.03 9.13
CA LEU A 18 -0.23 -10.98 7.70
C LEU A 18 -1.54 -10.81 6.92
N PHE A 19 -1.53 -9.89 5.96
CA PHE A 19 -2.67 -9.54 5.14
C PHE A 19 -2.32 -9.63 3.65
N ALA A 20 -3.28 -10.06 2.84
CA ALA A 20 -3.26 -9.91 1.39
C ALA A 20 -4.14 -8.71 1.05
N ILE A 21 -3.75 -7.96 0.02
CA ILE A 21 -4.50 -6.82 -0.50
C ILE A 21 -4.74 -6.99 -2.01
N ASP A 22 -5.89 -6.50 -2.45
CA ASP A 22 -6.26 -6.35 -3.86
C ASP A 22 -7.23 -5.17 -3.94
N ASP A 23 -6.67 -3.97 -3.91
CA ASP A 23 -7.43 -2.74 -3.75
C ASP A 23 -7.57 -2.00 -5.09
N PRO A 24 -8.72 -1.36 -5.37
CA PRO A 24 -8.89 -0.58 -6.59
C PRO A 24 -7.94 0.63 -6.59
N PHE A 25 -7.30 0.89 -7.74
CA PHE A 25 -6.47 2.07 -7.95
C PHE A 25 -7.20 3.03 -8.89
N THR A 26 -7.54 4.23 -8.39
CA THR A 26 -8.43 5.20 -9.04
C THR A 26 -7.77 6.57 -9.21
N VAL A 27 -8.31 7.42 -10.08
CA VAL A 27 -7.81 8.80 -10.30
C VAL A 27 -8.10 9.75 -9.13
N GLY A 28 -9.16 9.46 -8.38
CA GLY A 28 -9.64 10.29 -7.27
C GLY A 28 -10.21 9.43 -6.15
N PRO A 29 -10.46 10.04 -4.97
CA PRO A 29 -10.83 9.31 -3.75
C PRO A 29 -12.27 8.79 -3.76
N GLU A 30 -13.13 9.27 -4.66
CA GLU A 30 -14.54 8.90 -4.69
C GLU A 30 -14.73 7.46 -5.21
N PRO A 31 -15.68 6.69 -4.65
CA PRO A 31 -15.96 5.33 -5.13
C PRO A 31 -16.37 5.24 -6.61
N THR A 32 -16.89 6.35 -7.17
CA THR A 32 -17.28 6.47 -8.58
C THR A 32 -16.16 6.97 -9.48
N SER A 33 -14.96 7.20 -8.93
CA SER A 33 -13.82 7.69 -9.69
C SER A 33 -13.35 6.66 -10.72
N THR A 34 -12.71 7.16 -11.78
CA THR A 34 -12.20 6.33 -12.86
C THR A 34 -11.18 5.33 -12.32
N LEU A 35 -11.48 4.04 -12.49
CA LEU A 35 -10.58 2.93 -12.20
C LEU A 35 -9.44 2.91 -13.24
N ILE A 36 -8.20 2.96 -12.75
CA ILE A 36 -6.99 2.93 -13.58
C ILE A 36 -6.16 1.67 -13.39
N GLY A 37 -6.49 0.86 -12.39
CA GLY A 37 -5.71 -0.30 -12.06
C GLY A 37 -6.11 -0.92 -10.73
N ASN A 38 -5.18 -1.68 -10.16
CA ASN A 38 -5.30 -2.23 -8.81
C ASN A 38 -3.93 -2.29 -8.11
N ALA A 39 -3.98 -2.26 -6.79
CA ALA A 39 -2.85 -2.41 -5.89
C ALA A 39 -2.93 -3.78 -5.22
N GLN A 40 -2.07 -4.71 -5.64
CA GLN A 40 -2.04 -6.08 -5.14
C GLN A 40 -0.76 -6.35 -4.36
N GLY A 41 -0.87 -7.11 -3.27
CA GLY A 41 0.32 -7.44 -2.49
C GLY A 41 0.02 -7.99 -1.11
N LEU A 42 0.90 -7.68 -0.18
CA LEU A 42 0.83 -8.13 1.20
C LEU A 42 1.48 -7.14 2.15
N TYR A 43 0.99 -7.13 3.39
CA TYR A 43 1.65 -6.44 4.48
C TYR A 43 1.62 -7.24 5.78
N VAL A 44 2.60 -7.01 6.62
CA VAL A 44 2.68 -7.52 8.00
C VAL A 44 2.64 -6.37 8.98
N SER A 45 1.83 -6.51 10.04
CA SER A 45 1.94 -5.68 11.25
C SER A 45 3.28 -5.96 11.93
N SER A 46 4.21 -5.01 11.92
CA SER A 46 5.60 -5.23 12.32
C SER A 46 6.01 -4.53 13.61
N SER A 47 5.11 -3.79 14.27
CA SER A 47 5.40 -3.14 15.56
C SER A 47 5.08 -4.06 16.74
N GLN A 48 6.03 -4.22 17.65
CA GLN A 48 5.77 -4.82 18.97
C GLN A 48 5.23 -3.79 19.98
N ASP A 49 5.38 -2.49 19.70
CA ASP A 49 4.79 -1.43 20.49
C ASP A 49 3.28 -1.41 20.27
N HIS A 50 2.52 -1.48 21.37
CA HIS A 50 1.07 -1.60 21.34
C HIS A 50 0.33 -0.33 20.92
N VAL A 51 1.01 0.82 20.88
CA VAL A 51 0.42 2.12 20.54
C VAL A 51 0.70 2.50 19.09
N VAL A 52 1.76 1.95 18.49
CA VAL A 52 2.23 2.30 17.15
C VAL A 52 1.83 1.22 16.15
N PHE A 53 1.01 1.57 15.16
CA PHE A 53 0.81 0.70 14.01
C PHE A 53 1.97 0.89 13.03
N THR A 54 2.73 -0.16 12.79
CA THR A 54 3.78 -0.18 11.76
C THR A 54 3.53 -1.38 10.87
N THR A 55 3.62 -1.17 9.56
CA THR A 55 3.52 -2.22 8.56
C THR A 55 4.79 -2.31 7.74
N VAL A 56 5.13 -3.51 7.30
CA VAL A 56 6.07 -3.72 6.19
C VAL A 56 5.25 -4.25 5.02
N MET A 57 5.23 -3.50 3.93
CA MET A 57 4.30 -3.70 2.83
C MET A 57 5.05 -3.89 1.51
N TYR A 58 4.68 -4.94 0.78
CA TYR A 58 4.99 -5.11 -0.64
C TYR A 58 3.71 -4.91 -1.43
N THR A 59 3.73 -3.98 -2.40
CA THR A 59 2.57 -3.65 -3.23
C THR A 59 2.98 -3.51 -4.68
N ASN A 60 2.26 -4.18 -5.58
CA ASN A 60 2.34 -4.01 -7.01
C ASN A 60 1.15 -3.19 -7.49
N PHE A 61 1.42 -2.01 -8.04
CA PHE A 61 0.42 -1.15 -8.66
C PHE A 61 0.38 -1.46 -10.15
N ALA A 62 -0.66 -2.16 -10.59
CA ALA A 62 -0.84 -2.57 -11.98
C ALA A 62 -1.84 -1.64 -12.67
N PHE A 63 -1.42 -1.03 -13.78
CA PHE A 63 -2.30 -0.20 -14.60
C PHE A 63 -3.06 -1.08 -15.60
N THR A 64 -4.38 -0.90 -15.65
CA THR A 64 -5.29 -1.60 -16.58
C THR A 64 -5.91 -0.65 -17.62
N SER A 65 -5.57 0.63 -17.56
CA SER A 65 -5.98 1.65 -18.51
C SER A 65 -4.93 2.75 -18.68
N GLY A 66 -5.18 3.68 -19.60
CA GLY A 66 -4.29 4.83 -19.86
C GLY A 66 -2.95 4.46 -20.52
N ARG A 67 -1.99 5.39 -20.46
CA ARG A 67 -0.70 5.29 -21.18
C ARG A 67 0.17 4.11 -20.75
N PHE A 68 -0.06 3.59 -19.55
CA PHE A 68 0.72 2.50 -18.96
C PHE A 68 -0.07 1.20 -18.86
N ASN A 69 -1.19 1.06 -19.58
CA ASN A 69 -2.00 -0.15 -19.57
C ASN A 69 -1.14 -1.43 -19.78
N GLY A 70 -1.30 -2.41 -18.89
CA GLY A 70 -0.52 -3.64 -18.86
C GLY A 70 0.86 -3.53 -18.19
N SER A 71 1.22 -2.35 -17.71
CA SER A 71 2.46 -2.09 -16.97
C SER A 71 2.20 -1.96 -15.47
N SER A 72 3.25 -2.07 -14.67
CA SER A 72 3.14 -1.98 -13.21
C SER A 72 4.42 -1.47 -12.57
N PHE A 73 4.33 -0.84 -11.41
CA PHE A 73 5.49 -0.62 -10.53
C PHE A 73 5.27 -1.30 -9.19
N SER A 74 6.36 -1.60 -8.48
CA SER A 74 6.31 -2.25 -7.17
C SER A 74 6.95 -1.36 -6.10
N ALA A 75 6.27 -1.21 -4.99
CA ALA A 75 6.77 -0.58 -3.77
C ALA A 75 7.08 -1.66 -2.72
N PHE A 76 8.17 -1.49 -1.97
CA PHE A 76 8.47 -2.33 -0.82
C PHE A 76 9.09 -1.49 0.29
N SER A 77 8.37 -1.27 1.37
CA SER A 77 8.81 -0.38 2.44
C SER A 77 8.11 -0.63 3.77
N ARG A 78 8.72 -0.08 4.82
CA ARG A 78 8.12 0.03 6.15
C ARG A 78 7.35 1.35 6.23
N SER A 79 6.10 1.31 6.68
CA SER A 79 5.25 2.47 6.95
C SER A 79 4.81 2.47 8.42
N SER A 80 4.74 3.63 9.06
CA SER A 80 4.24 3.78 10.43
C SER A 80 3.13 4.80 10.51
N SER A 81 2.06 4.49 11.24
CA SER A 81 0.91 5.37 11.49
C SER A 81 1.22 6.65 12.27
N LEU A 82 2.46 6.82 12.77
CA LEU A 82 2.92 8.06 13.38
C LEU A 82 3.24 9.13 12.35
N ASP A 83 3.53 8.72 11.12
CA ASP A 83 3.88 9.63 10.04
C ASP A 83 2.60 10.11 9.35
N ALA A 84 2.45 11.43 9.19
CA ALA A 84 1.33 12.00 8.44
C ALA A 84 1.41 11.66 6.94
N ILE A 85 2.62 11.40 6.44
CA ILE A 85 2.93 11.01 5.06
C ILE A 85 3.91 9.84 5.14
N HIS A 86 3.58 8.75 4.46
CA HIS A 86 4.41 7.55 4.39
C HIS A 86 5.21 7.54 3.09
N GLU A 87 6.53 7.51 3.17
CA GLU A 87 7.39 7.33 2.00
C GLU A 87 7.61 5.83 1.74
N LEU A 88 7.26 5.37 0.54
CA LEU A 88 7.47 4.00 0.09
C LEU A 88 8.46 3.98 -1.09
N ALA A 89 9.53 3.21 -0.95
CA ALA A 89 10.52 3.01 -2.00
C ALA A 89 9.95 2.19 -3.16
N ILE A 90 10.09 2.70 -4.38
CA ILE A 90 9.78 1.98 -5.61
C ILE A 90 11.00 1.15 -6.00
N VAL A 91 10.83 -0.16 -5.94
CA VAL A 91 11.92 -1.14 -6.06
C VAL A 91 11.98 -1.79 -7.45
N GLY A 92 11.01 -1.52 -8.32
CA GLY A 92 11.02 -2.04 -9.69
C GLY A 92 9.74 -1.75 -10.46
N GLY A 93 9.71 -2.21 -11.71
CA GLY A 93 8.52 -2.17 -12.54
C GLY A 93 8.59 -3.10 -13.76
N ARG A 94 7.45 -3.27 -14.42
CA ARG A 94 7.23 -4.15 -15.58
C ARG A 94 6.59 -3.37 -16.73
N GLY A 95 6.69 -3.93 -17.94
CA GLY A 95 6.11 -3.31 -19.14
C GLY A 95 6.84 -2.03 -19.50
N ALA A 96 6.09 -0.95 -19.73
CA ALA A 96 6.62 0.38 -20.01
C ALA A 96 7.39 0.99 -18.82
N LEU A 97 7.17 0.47 -17.60
CA LEU A 97 7.85 0.91 -16.37
C LEU A 97 9.04 0.00 -16.02
N ARG A 98 9.64 -0.67 -17.01
CA ARG A 98 10.78 -1.58 -16.74
C ARG A 98 11.94 -0.80 -16.10
N MET A 99 12.56 -1.44 -15.10
CA MET A 99 13.63 -0.85 -14.27
C MET A 99 13.20 0.39 -13.47
N ALA A 100 11.90 0.57 -13.21
CA ALA A 100 11.42 1.72 -12.44
C ALA A 100 12.10 1.83 -11.07
N LYS A 101 12.53 3.04 -10.70
CA LYS A 101 13.08 3.38 -9.38
C LYS A 101 12.58 4.76 -8.96
N GLY A 102 12.33 4.94 -7.67
CA GLY A 102 11.82 6.20 -7.14
C GLY A 102 11.15 6.02 -5.78
N PHE A 103 10.15 6.84 -5.51
CA PHE A 103 9.41 6.84 -4.25
C PHE A 103 7.93 7.17 -4.48
N ASP A 104 7.09 6.72 -3.55
CA ASP A 104 5.68 7.06 -3.41
C ASP A 104 5.49 7.76 -2.07
N LEU A 105 4.87 8.94 -2.07
CA LEU A 105 4.42 9.61 -0.87
C LEU A 105 2.93 9.33 -0.69
N THR A 106 2.62 8.41 0.22
CA THR A 106 1.27 7.99 0.51
C THR A 106 0.72 8.70 1.73
N GLN A 107 -0.49 9.25 1.65
CA GLN A 107 -1.19 9.84 2.79
C GLN A 107 -2.57 9.21 2.98
N ILE A 108 -2.97 9.08 4.23
CA ILE A 108 -4.31 8.60 4.58
C ILE A 108 -5.30 9.77 4.44
N THR A 109 -6.25 9.68 3.50
CA THR A 109 -7.28 10.71 3.30
C THR A 109 -8.61 10.36 3.95
N PHE A 110 -8.87 9.07 4.18
CA PHE A 110 -10.09 8.61 4.85
C PHE A 110 -9.81 7.31 5.62
N VAL A 111 -10.39 7.21 6.83
CA VAL A 111 -10.38 5.99 7.65
C VAL A 111 -11.75 5.77 8.26
N ASN A 112 -12.30 4.58 8.03
CA ASN A 112 -13.43 4.04 8.79
C ASN A 112 -12.99 2.72 9.45
N LEU A 113 -12.67 2.79 10.74
CA LEU A 113 -12.22 1.63 11.52
C LEU A 113 -13.34 0.60 11.74
N THR A 114 -14.60 1.03 11.74
CA THR A 114 -15.76 0.13 11.90
C THR A 114 -15.89 -0.81 10.70
N THR A 115 -15.68 -0.30 9.49
CA THR A 115 -15.72 -1.08 8.26
C THR A 115 -14.34 -1.53 7.78
N CYS A 116 -13.27 -1.17 8.51
CA CYS A 116 -11.87 -1.34 8.09
C CYS A 116 -11.57 -0.76 6.69
N ASN A 117 -12.26 0.32 6.30
CA ASN A 117 -12.06 0.96 5.00
C ASN A 117 -11.08 2.12 5.13
N VAL A 118 -10.05 2.16 4.28
CA VAL A 118 -9.03 3.20 4.26
C VAL A 118 -8.85 3.66 2.82
N ILE A 119 -8.81 4.98 2.60
CA ILE A 119 -8.45 5.56 1.30
C ILE A 119 -7.07 6.19 1.45
N LEU A 120 -6.18 5.78 0.56
CA LEU A 120 -4.81 6.27 0.46
C LEU A 120 -4.66 7.09 -0.81
N GLU A 121 -4.14 8.30 -0.67
CA GLU A 121 -3.69 9.10 -1.80
C GLU A 121 -2.20 8.85 -2.01
N CYS A 122 -1.82 8.41 -3.21
CA CYS A 122 -0.45 8.08 -3.58
C CYS A 122 0.12 9.14 -4.53
N ASN A 123 1.23 9.78 -4.15
CA ASN A 123 1.98 10.67 -5.03
C ASN A 123 3.30 10.01 -5.44
N VAL A 124 3.28 9.43 -6.63
CA VAL A 124 4.33 8.54 -7.14
C VAL A 124 5.28 9.30 -8.06
N THR A 125 6.57 9.34 -7.69
CA THR A 125 7.65 9.82 -8.54
C THR A 125 8.62 8.70 -8.85
N LEU A 126 8.74 8.33 -10.13
CA LEU A 126 9.67 7.29 -10.57
C LEU A 126 10.35 7.64 -11.88
N TYR A 127 11.52 7.03 -12.09
CA TYR A 127 12.27 7.05 -13.33
C TYR A 127 12.23 5.66 -13.96
N HIS A 128 12.02 5.58 -15.27
CA HIS A 128 12.08 4.35 -16.06
C HIS A 128 12.75 4.64 -17.42
N TYR A 129 13.06 3.60 -18.19
CA TYR A 129 13.66 3.68 -19.54
C TYR A 129 12.62 3.46 -20.63
#